data_AF-A0A380GLX8-F1
#
_entry.id   AF-A0A380GLX8-F1
#
_cell.length_a   1.000
_cell.length_b   1.000
_cell.length_c   1.000
_cell.angle_alpha   90.00
_cell.angle_beta   90.00
_cell.angle_gamma   90.00
#
_symmetry.space_group_name_H-M   'P 1'
#
loop_
_entity.id
_entity.type
_entity.pdbx_description
1 polymer ?
#
loop_
_entity_poly.entity_id
_entity_poly.type
_entity_poly.pdbx_seq_one_letter_code
_entity_poly.pdbx_strand_id
1 'polypeptide(L)'
;MKQITVAGYTFFVHPEHEAKAEALGLGIKYIRTRLKNGWTVQEAYSVPRGVRLEDYREAQNINYLQSKARKTRERLRDEKQREERPWLYDGTPQPPYPRCKYVDDLMKYDAFPKAVR
;
A
#
# COMPACT_ATOMS: atom_id res chain seq x y z
N MET A 1 -25.52 -12.49 9.88
CA MET A 1 -25.58 -11.87 8.54
C MET A 1 -26.99 -11.36 8.32
N LYS A 2 -27.13 -10.17 7.73
CA LYS A 2 -28.43 -9.53 7.50
C LYS A 2 -28.79 -9.60 6.03
N GLN A 3 -30.04 -9.87 5.72
CA GLN A 3 -30.53 -9.88 4.34
C GLN A 3 -31.19 -8.55 4.02
N ILE A 4 -30.88 -7.99 2.85
CA ILE A 4 -31.50 -6.78 2.33
C ILE A 4 -32.01 -7.06 0.93
N THR A 5 -33.31 -6.84 0.72
CA THR A 5 -33.94 -6.92 -0.59
C THR A 5 -34.06 -5.51 -1.19
N VAL A 6 -33.51 -5.33 -2.39
CA VAL A 6 -33.55 -4.08 -3.16
C VAL A 6 -33.82 -4.40 -4.62
N ALA A 7 -34.86 -3.81 -5.19
CA ALA A 7 -35.22 -3.95 -6.61
C ALA A 7 -35.33 -5.41 -7.10
N GLY A 8 -35.82 -6.33 -6.26
CA GLY A 8 -35.95 -7.75 -6.58
C GLY A 8 -34.70 -8.59 -6.35
N TYR A 9 -33.57 -7.98 -6.01
CA TYR A 9 -32.33 -8.67 -5.66
C TYR A 9 -32.15 -8.78 -4.15
N THR A 10 -31.70 -9.96 -3.69
CA THR A 10 -31.38 -10.22 -2.28
C THR A 10 -29.87 -10.13 -2.09
N PHE A 11 -29.45 -9.21 -1.22
CA PHE A 11 -28.06 -9.02 -0.84
C PHE A 11 -27.82 -9.50 0.59
N PHE A 12 -26.68 -10.13 0.81
CA PHE A 12 -26.23 -10.58 2.14
C PHE A 12 -25.20 -9.59 2.68
N VAL A 13 -25.49 -9.02 3.85
CA VAL A 13 -24.67 -8.01 4.50
C VAL A 13 -24.01 -8.63 5.74
N HIS A 14 -22.68 -8.57 5.76
CA HIS A 14 -21.87 -8.93 6.92
C HIS A 14 -21.85 -7.79 7.96
N PRO A 15 -21.81 -8.09 9.28
CA PRO A 15 -21.75 -7.08 10.34
C PRO A 15 -20.64 -6.03 10.16
N GLU A 16 -19.49 -6.43 9.60
CA GLU A 16 -18.36 -5.54 9.33
C GLU A 16 -18.71 -4.37 8.39
N HIS A 17 -19.68 -4.58 7.49
CA HIS A 17 -20.13 -3.51 6.60
C HIS A 17 -20.95 -2.47 7.37
N GLU A 18 -21.75 -2.88 8.35
CA GLU A 18 -22.54 -1.95 9.17
C GLU A 18 -21.62 -1.01 9.97
N ALA A 19 -20.55 -1.53 10.57
CA ALA A 19 -19.53 -0.71 11.26
C ALA A 19 -18.88 0.33 10.32
N LYS A 20 -18.58 -0.05 9.06
CA LYS A 20 -18.03 0.89 8.06
C LYS A 20 -19.05 1.96 7.67
N ALA A 21 -20.32 1.59 7.53
CA ALA A 21 -21.37 2.55 7.25
C ALA A 21 -21.58 3.54 8.41
N GLU A 22 -21.52 3.09 9.66
CA GLU A 22 -21.61 3.97 10.84
C GLU A 22 -20.45 4.95 10.90
N ALA A 23 -19.21 4.47 10.69
CA ALA A 23 -18.02 5.33 10.66
C ALA A 23 -18.09 6.40 9.56
N LEU A 24 -18.73 6.09 8.43
CA LEU A 24 -18.92 7.00 7.30
C LEU A 24 -20.22 7.82 7.37
N GLY A 25 -21.06 7.61 8.40
CA GLY A 25 -22.37 8.27 8.53
C GLY A 25 -23.36 7.93 7.40
N LEU A 26 -23.27 6.73 6.83
CA LEU A 26 -24.12 6.29 5.72
C LEU A 26 -25.45 5.74 6.23
N GLY A 27 -26.54 6.48 5.97
CA GLY A 27 -27.89 6.01 6.30
C GLY A 27 -28.37 4.86 5.40
N ILE A 28 -29.22 3.99 5.94
CA ILE A 28 -29.73 2.79 5.24
C ILE A 28 -30.46 3.12 3.93
N LYS A 29 -31.19 4.25 3.89
CA LYS A 29 -31.88 4.74 2.68
C LYS A 29 -30.88 4.98 1.54
N TYR A 30 -29.74 5.58 1.85
CA TYR A 30 -28.71 5.89 0.88
C TYR A 30 -27.98 4.63 0.39
N ILE A 31 -27.72 3.68 1.28
CA ILE A 31 -27.16 2.37 0.92
C ILE A 31 -28.10 1.61 -0.03
N ARG A 32 -29.42 1.62 0.23
CA ARG A 32 -30.41 1.03 -0.69
C ARG A 32 -30.39 1.70 -2.06
N THR A 33 -30.23 3.03 -2.13
CA THR A 33 -30.07 3.74 -3.40
C THR A 33 -28.80 3.33 -4.14
N ARG A 34 -27.67 3.16 -3.44
CA ARG A 34 -26.43 2.64 -4.04
C ARG A 34 -26.61 1.24 -4.62
N LEU A 35 -27.16 0.31 -3.84
CA LEU A 35 -27.42 -1.06 -4.30
C LEU A 35 -28.36 -1.08 -5.52
N LYS A 36 -29.39 -0.22 -5.54
CA LYS A 36 -30.28 -0.05 -6.71
C LYS A 36 -29.52 0.45 -7.94
N ASN A 37 -28.54 1.31 -7.76
CA ASN A 37 -27.73 1.89 -8.83
C ASN A 37 -26.53 1.02 -9.24
N GLY A 38 -26.52 -0.27 -8.89
CA GLY A 38 -25.51 -1.23 -9.36
C GLY A 38 -24.19 -1.21 -8.57
N TRP A 39 -24.17 -0.62 -7.38
CA TRP A 39 -23.04 -0.75 -6.46
C TRP A 39 -23.03 -2.16 -5.86
N THR A 40 -21.84 -2.74 -5.69
CA THR A 40 -21.70 -3.98 -4.91
C THR A 40 -21.93 -3.70 -3.41
N VAL A 41 -22.21 -4.74 -2.63
CA VAL A 41 -22.39 -4.61 -1.16
C VAL A 41 -21.14 -3.99 -0.52
N GLN A 42 -19.95 -4.43 -0.94
CA GLN A 42 -18.71 -3.88 -0.40
C GLN A 42 -18.53 -2.40 -0.76
N GLU A 43 -18.73 -2.01 -2.02
CA GLU A 43 -18.62 -0.61 -2.45
C GLU A 43 -19.68 0.27 -1.75
N ALA A 44 -20.92 -0.21 -1.67
CA ALA A 44 -22.04 0.56 -1.12
C ALA A 44 -21.84 0.97 0.35
N TYR A 45 -21.12 0.14 1.13
CA TYR A 45 -20.85 0.38 2.55
C TYR A 45 -19.46 1.00 2.84
N SER A 46 -18.56 1.04 1.86
CA SER A 46 -17.18 1.54 2.07
C SER A 46 -16.92 2.92 1.48
N VAL A 47 -17.70 3.35 0.48
CA VAL A 47 -17.41 4.60 -0.23
C VAL A 47 -18.04 5.80 0.47
N PRO A 48 -17.33 6.94 0.62
CA PRO A 48 -17.88 8.15 1.22
C PRO A 48 -19.10 8.71 0.47
N ARG A 49 -19.92 9.50 1.17
CA ARG A 49 -21.09 10.15 0.57
C ARG A 49 -20.66 11.14 -0.52
N GLY A 50 -21.47 11.23 -1.59
CA GLY A 50 -21.27 12.21 -2.67
C GLY A 50 -20.38 11.74 -3.82
N VAL A 51 -19.78 10.55 -3.73
CA VAL A 51 -18.97 9.98 -4.81
C VAL A 51 -19.87 9.25 -5.82
N ARG A 52 -19.65 9.49 -7.12
CA ARG A 52 -20.32 8.75 -8.21
C ARG A 52 -19.64 7.40 -8.42
N LEU A 53 -20.39 6.40 -8.90
CA LEU A 53 -19.87 5.04 -9.08
C LEU A 53 -18.73 4.99 -10.10
N GLU A 54 -18.88 5.71 -11.20
CA GLU A 54 -17.90 5.80 -12.29
C GLU A 54 -16.59 6.40 -11.78
N ASP A 55 -16.64 7.57 -11.16
CA ASP A 55 -15.48 8.25 -10.56
C ASP A 55 -14.76 7.34 -9.55
N TYR A 56 -15.50 6.63 -8.71
CA TYR A 56 -14.91 5.71 -7.73
C TYR A 56 -14.14 4.57 -8.43
N ARG A 57 -14.76 3.92 -9.43
CA ARG A 57 -14.14 2.81 -10.14
C ARG A 57 -12.95 3.26 -10.98
N GLU A 58 -13.05 4.44 -11.60
CA GLU A 58 -11.94 5.04 -12.34
C GLU A 58 -10.75 5.32 -11.40
N ALA A 59 -11.00 5.93 -10.23
CA ALA A 59 -9.96 6.16 -9.23
C ALA A 59 -9.30 4.86 -8.76
N GLN A 60 -10.08 3.79 -8.53
CA GLN A 60 -9.52 2.47 -8.20
C GLN A 60 -8.65 1.92 -9.32
N ASN A 61 -9.08 2.04 -10.58
CA ASN A 61 -8.31 1.59 -11.74
C ASN A 61 -7.01 2.37 -11.90
N ILE A 62 -7.05 3.71 -11.76
CA ILE A 62 -5.87 4.56 -11.81
C ILE A 62 -4.86 4.15 -10.72
N ASN A 63 -5.32 3.96 -9.49
CA ASN A 63 -4.46 3.52 -8.38
C ASN A 63 -3.82 2.15 -8.65
N TYR A 64 -4.59 1.21 -9.22
CA TYR A 64 -4.08 -0.10 -9.61
C TYR A 64 -2.98 0.00 -10.68
N LEU A 65 -3.22 0.79 -11.73
CA LEU A 65 -2.25 1.02 -12.80
C LEU A 65 -0.98 1.70 -12.30
N GLN A 66 -1.10 2.71 -11.43
CA GLN A 66 0.05 3.38 -10.81
C GLN A 66 0.87 2.42 -9.94
N SER A 67 0.22 1.57 -9.14
CA SER A 67 0.88 0.54 -8.33
C SER A 67 1.66 -0.45 -9.20
N LYS A 68 1.05 -0.92 -10.30
CA LYS A 68 1.73 -1.78 -11.28
C LYS A 68 2.92 -1.09 -11.92
N ALA A 69 2.76 0.14 -12.39
CA ALA A 69 3.84 0.93 -12.99
C ALA A 69 5.02 1.12 -12.02
N ARG A 70 4.74 1.41 -10.74
CA ARG A 70 5.76 1.52 -9.70
C ARG A 70 6.56 0.23 -9.53
N LYS A 71 5.89 -0.92 -9.41
CA LYS A 71 6.55 -2.22 -9.29
C LYS A 71 7.41 -2.56 -10.51
N THR A 72 6.90 -2.26 -11.71
CA THR A 72 7.67 -2.45 -12.95
C THR A 72 8.93 -1.58 -12.94
N ARG A 73 8.82 -0.31 -12.54
CA ARG A 73 9.97 0.61 -12.44
C ARG A 73 11.00 0.15 -11.41
N GLU A 74 10.55 -0.34 -10.26
CA GLU A 74 11.43 -0.91 -9.23
C GLU A 74 12.17 -2.13 -9.78
N ARG A 75 11.47 -3.05 -10.45
CA ARG A 75 12.09 -4.22 -11.08
C ARG A 75 13.15 -3.85 -12.11
N LEU A 76 12.83 -2.91 -13.02
CA LEU A 76 13.76 -2.43 -14.05
C LEU A 76 15.00 -1.76 -13.44
N ARG A 77 14.83 -1.02 -12.34
CA ARG A 77 15.94 -0.41 -11.61
C ARG A 77 16.86 -1.47 -10.98
N ASP A 78 16.27 -2.49 -10.38
CA ASP A 78 17.01 -3.58 -9.74
C ASP A 78 17.73 -4.46 -10.78
N GLU A 79 17.09 -4.74 -11.92
CA GLU A 79 17.70 -5.42 -13.07
C GLU A 79 18.90 -4.62 -13.59
N LYS A 80 18.72 -3.32 -13.84
CA LYS A 80 19.80 -2.43 -14.27
C LYS A 80 20.96 -2.39 -13.25
N GLN A 81 20.66 -2.35 -11.96
CA GLN A 81 21.70 -2.36 -10.92
C GLN A 81 22.49 -3.68 -10.91
N ARG A 82 21.82 -4.81 -11.13
CA ARG A 82 22.47 -6.13 -11.25
C ARG A 82 23.36 -6.22 -12.47
N GLU A 83 22.95 -5.63 -13.59
CA GLU A 83 23.76 -5.55 -14.82
C GLU A 83 24.97 -4.63 -14.66
N GLU A 84 24.80 -3.44 -14.07
CA GLU A 84 25.89 -2.46 -13.88
C GLU A 84 26.88 -2.87 -12.78
N ARG A 85 26.40 -3.59 -11.75
CA ARG A 85 27.17 -3.94 -10.55
C ARG A 85 27.01 -5.43 -10.20
N PRO A 86 27.38 -6.36 -11.09
CA PRO A 86 27.20 -7.79 -10.88
C PRO A 86 27.96 -8.31 -9.66
N TRP A 87 29.12 -7.71 -9.34
CA TRP A 87 29.96 -8.04 -8.18
C TRP A 87 29.27 -7.87 -6.81
N LEU A 88 28.13 -7.18 -6.75
CA LEU A 88 27.31 -7.10 -5.54
C LEU A 88 26.43 -8.35 -5.33
N TYR A 89 26.22 -9.17 -6.37
CA TYR A 89 25.25 -10.27 -6.38
C TYR A 89 25.87 -11.64 -6.74
N ASP A 90 27.02 -11.67 -7.41
CA ASP A 90 27.71 -12.89 -7.85
C ASP A 90 28.63 -13.53 -6.79
N GLY A 91 28.71 -12.92 -5.60
CA GLY A 91 29.54 -13.40 -4.50
C GLY A 91 31.02 -13.04 -4.63
N THR A 92 31.38 -12.15 -5.57
CA THR A 92 32.72 -11.58 -5.66
C THR A 92 33.11 -11.00 -4.30
N PRO A 93 34.16 -11.53 -3.64
CA PRO A 93 34.57 -11.01 -2.34
C PRO A 93 34.96 -9.54 -2.52
N GLN A 94 34.41 -8.66 -1.69
CA GLN A 94 34.91 -7.28 -1.65
C GLN A 94 36.41 -7.37 -1.37
N PRO A 95 37.27 -6.80 -2.23
CA PRO A 95 38.70 -6.82 -1.95
C PRO A 95 38.92 -6.20 -0.57
N PRO A 96 39.91 -6.66 0.21
CA PRO A 96 40.20 -6.07 1.49
C PRO A 96 40.65 -4.63 1.25
N TYR A 97 39.72 -3.68 1.28
CA TYR A 97 40.03 -2.26 1.24
C TYR A 97 40.72 -1.95 2.57
N PRO A 98 42.03 -1.60 2.57
CA PRO A 98 42.66 -1.16 3.80
C PRO A 98 41.91 0.08 4.28
N ARG A 99 41.58 0.12 5.57
CA ARG A 99 41.01 1.33 6.16
C ARG A 99 42.04 2.44 6.03
N CYS A 100 41.57 3.65 5.75
CA CYS A 100 42.47 4.79 5.79
C CYS A 100 42.85 5.07 7.26
N LYS A 101 44.03 5.65 7.47
CA LYS A 101 44.58 5.92 8.80
C LYS A 101 43.60 6.64 9.73
N TYR A 102 42.85 7.60 9.19
CA TYR A 102 41.85 8.36 9.93
C TYR A 102 40.75 7.46 10.51
N VAL A 103 40.23 6.51 9.73
CA VAL A 103 39.17 5.59 10.19
C VAL A 103 39.73 4.59 11.20
N ASP A 104 40.95 4.10 11.01
CA ASP A 104 41.60 3.24 11.99
C ASP A 104 41.84 3.97 13.33
N ASP A 105 42.31 5.22 13.30
CA ASP A 105 42.53 6.03 14.49
C ASP A 105 41.21 6.33 15.23
N LEU A 106 40.14 6.70 14.51
CA LEU A 106 38.81 6.88 15.10
C LEU A 106 38.31 5.61 15.78
N MET A 107 38.42 4.45 15.13
CA MET A 107 37.97 3.18 15.70
C MET A 107 38.79 2.77 16.93
N LYS A 108 40.07 3.13 16.96
CA LYS A 108 40.98 2.79 18.06
C LYS A 108 40.81 3.71 19.27
N TYR A 109 40.59 5.00 19.06
CA TYR A 109 40.65 6.02 20.11
C TYR A 109 39.31 6.66 20.46
N ASP A 110 38.38 6.68 19.50
CA ASP A 110 37.12 7.46 19.59
C ASP A 110 35.86 6.61 19.42
N ALA A 111 35.98 5.29 19.20
CA ALA A 111 34.84 4.37 19.11
C ALA A 111 34.03 4.28 20.41
N PHE A 112 34.66 4.58 21.54
CA PHE A 112 34.03 4.55 22.85
C PHE A 112 33.99 5.95 23.47
N PRO A 113 32.91 6.32 24.18
CA PRO A 113 32.83 7.59 24.87
C PRO A 113 33.99 7.74 25.86
N LYS A 114 34.74 8.84 25.75
CA LYS A 114 35.83 9.12 26.69
C LYS A 114 35.21 9.54 28.01
N ALA A 115 35.59 8.86 29.09
CA ALA A 115 35.19 9.25 30.43
C ALA A 115 35.77 10.63 30.75
N VAL A 116 34.90 11.63 30.92
CA VAL A 116 35.27 12.94 31.45
C VAL A 116 35.36 12.79 32.96
N ARG A 117 36.53 13.04 33.54
CA ARG A 117 36.72 13.11 35.00
C ARG A 117 36.53 14.53 35.50
#